data_AF-A0A7D9MIK0-F1
#
_entry.id   AF-A0A7D9MIK0-F1
#
_cell.length_a   1.000
_cell.length_b   1.000
_cell.length_c   1.000
_cell.angle_alpha   90.00
_cell.angle_beta   90.00
_cell.angle_gamma   90.00
#
_symmetry.space_group_name_H-M   'P 1'
#
loop_
_entity.id
_entity.type
_entity.pdbx_description
1 polymer ?
#
loop_
_entity_poly.entity_id
_entity_poly.type
_entity_poly.pdbx_seq_one_letter_code
_entity_poly.pdbx_strand_id
1 'polypeptide(L)'
;QPFRNNAALTEDVRQYNKAMSSVRISVEWLFGEITKYFKFVDFKQQLKIRLSPIGKIYIVSAILQNSLACLYGNIVSEYFEINSPTLENYFWRADA
;
A
#
# COMPACT_ATOMS: atom_id res chain seq x y z
N GLN A 1 16.22 -1.64 -5.48
CA GLN A 1 16.07 -3.05 -5.92
C GLN A 1 16.78 -3.93 -4.90
N PRO A 2 16.20 -5.10 -4.54
CA PRO A 2 16.70 -5.97 -3.47
C PRO A 2 18.11 -6.52 -3.75
N PHE A 3 18.38 -6.95 -4.98
CA PHE A 3 19.72 -7.35 -5.39
C PHE A 3 20.39 -6.21 -6.17
N ARG A 4 21.49 -5.69 -5.62
CA ARG A 4 22.38 -4.72 -6.26
C ARG A 4 23.79 -5.30 -6.23
N ASN A 5 24.15 -6.08 -7.25
CA ASN A 5 25.53 -6.49 -7.45
C ASN A 5 26.10 -5.77 -8.68
N ASN A 6 27.34 -5.27 -8.54
CA ASN A 6 28.14 -4.71 -9.64
C ASN A 6 28.72 -5.79 -10.56
N ALA A 7 28.57 -7.08 -10.21
CA ALA A 7 28.81 -8.21 -11.09
C ALA A 7 27.53 -8.53 -11.88
N ALA A 8 27.70 -8.93 -13.14
CA ALA A 8 26.60 -9.18 -14.08
C ALA A 8 25.46 -9.99 -13.42
N LEU A 9 24.31 -9.34 -13.22
CA LEU A 9 23.10 -9.99 -12.73
C LEU A 9 22.73 -11.10 -13.71
N THR A 10 22.65 -12.34 -13.23
CA THR A 10 22.11 -13.46 -14.01
C THR A 10 20.66 -13.14 -14.42
N GLU A 11 20.19 -13.77 -15.50
CA GLU A 11 18.84 -13.51 -16.01
C GLU A 11 17.77 -13.78 -14.94
N ASP A 12 17.92 -14.86 -14.17
CA ASP A 12 17.01 -15.21 -13.08
C ASP A 12 16.92 -14.11 -12.01
N VAL A 13 18.05 -13.48 -11.66
CA VAL A 13 18.08 -12.38 -10.69
C VAL A 13 17.43 -11.12 -11.26
N ARG A 14 17.58 -10.86 -12.57
CA ARG A 14 16.88 -9.76 -13.24
C ARG A 14 15.38 -9.95 -13.21
N GLN A 15 14.90 -11.15 -13.54
CA GLN A 15 13.47 -11.48 -13.50
C GLN A 15 12.91 -11.37 -12.08
N TYR A 16 13.64 -11.86 -11.07
CA TYR A 16 13.25 -11.70 -9.67
C TYR A 16 13.18 -10.22 -9.26
N ASN A 17 14.19 -9.42 -9.58
CA ASN A 17 14.20 -7.99 -9.28
C ASN A 17 13.04 -7.25 -9.96
N LYS A 18 12.69 -7.64 -11.19
CA LYS A 18 11.54 -7.10 -11.93
C LYS A 18 10.24 -7.43 -11.21
N ALA A 19 10.02 -8.70 -10.87
CA ALA A 19 8.82 -9.13 -10.13
C ALA A 19 8.69 -8.39 -8.79
N MET A 20 9.75 -8.37 -7.98
CA MET A 20 9.77 -7.69 -6.68
C MET A 20 9.61 -6.17 -6.79
N SER A 21 10.00 -5.55 -7.91
CA SER A 21 9.84 -4.10 -8.09
C SER A 21 8.37 -3.69 -8.18
N SER A 22 7.53 -4.48 -8.85
CA SER A 22 6.10 -4.19 -8.99
C SER A 22 5.37 -4.21 -7.64
N VAL A 23 5.65 -5.22 -6.82
CA VAL A 23 5.10 -5.36 -5.46
C VAL A 23 5.58 -4.23 -4.55
N ARG A 24 6.85 -3.82 -4.65
CA ARG A 24 7.34 -2.71 -3.84
C ARG A 24 6.68 -1.39 -4.24
N ILE A 25 6.50 -1.14 -5.54
CA ILE A 25 5.86 0.08 -6.04
C ILE A 25 4.43 0.20 -5.50
N SER A 26 3.65 -0.88 -5.52
CA SER A 26 2.28 -0.86 -5.00
C SER A 26 2.22 -0.54 -3.51
N VAL A 27 3.15 -1.10 -2.73
CA VAL A 27 3.30 -0.83 -1.30
C VAL A 27 3.72 0.62 -1.04
N GLU A 28 4.71 1.14 -1.77
CA GLU A 28 5.17 2.53 -1.66
C GLU A 28 4.05 3.52 -2.01
N TRP A 29 3.23 3.22 -3.02
CA TRP A 29 2.06 4.01 -3.37
C TRP A 29 0.99 4.02 -2.28
N LEU A 30 0.71 2.86 -1.65
CA LEU A 30 -0.22 2.79 -0.52
C LEU A 30 0.24 3.67 0.65
N PHE A 31 1.53 3.62 0.99
CA PHE A 31 2.11 4.50 2.01
C PHE A 31 1.95 5.99 1.63
N GLY A 32 2.19 6.33 0.37
CA GLY A 32 2.00 7.69 -0.15
C GLY A 32 0.56 8.18 -0.03
N GLU A 33 -0.42 7.35 -0.40
CA GLU A 33 -1.83 7.71 -0.34
C GLU A 33 -2.33 7.83 1.11
N ILE A 34 -1.92 6.93 2.01
CA ILE A 34 -2.28 7.03 3.43
C ILE A 34 -1.72 8.32 4.04
N THR A 35 -0.45 8.64 3.79
CA THR A 35 0.18 9.88 4.32
C THR A 35 -0.35 11.15 3.65
N LYS A 36 -0.93 11.05 2.46
CA LYS A 36 -1.62 12.15 1.76
C LYS A 36 -2.97 12.47 2.39
N TYR A 37 -3.83 11.48 2.60
CA TYR A 37 -5.18 11.66 3.15
C TYR A 37 -5.19 11.78 4.68
N PHE A 38 -4.31 11.06 5.37
CA PHE A 38 -4.25 10.99 6.83
C PHE A 38 -2.94 11.60 7.35
N LYS A 39 -2.79 12.92 7.18
CA LYS A 39 -1.55 13.65 7.53
C LYS A 39 -1.06 13.46 8.96
N PHE A 40 -1.98 13.20 9.90
CA PHE A 40 -1.63 12.94 11.29
C PHE A 40 -0.80 11.66 11.46
N VAL A 41 -0.87 10.70 10.53
CA VAL A 41 -0.05 9.47 10.50
C VAL A 41 1.44 9.79 10.29
N ASP A 42 1.77 10.92 9.67
CA ASP A 42 3.15 11.38 9.46
C ASP A 42 3.62 12.37 10.54
N PHE A 43 2.76 12.69 11.52
CA PHE A 43 3.10 13.65 12.57
C PHE A 43 3.93 13.02 13.70
N LYS A 44 5.23 12.85 13.43
CA LYS A 44 6.20 12.19 14.31
C LYS A 44 6.26 12.76 15.73
N GLN A 45 5.95 14.04 15.92
CA GLN A 45 5.98 14.68 17.24
C GLN A 45 4.85 14.19 18.17
N GLN A 46 3.71 13.77 17.62
CA GLN A 46 2.58 13.22 18.40
C GLN A 46 2.45 11.70 18.32
N LEU A 47 3.17 11.06 17.40
CA LEU A 47 3.17 9.61 17.24
C LEU A 47 4.44 9.02 17.86
N LYS A 48 4.36 8.72 19.16
CA LYS A 48 5.44 8.07 19.91
C LYS A 48 5.20 6.57 19.95
N ILE A 49 6.16 5.80 19.44
CA ILE A 49 6.12 4.33 19.48
C ILE A 49 5.97 3.89 20.95
N ARG A 50 5.02 2.98 21.24
CA ARG A 50 4.61 2.51 22.58
C ARG A 50 3.83 3.51 23.46
N LEU A 51 3.69 4.77 23.06
CA LEU A 51 2.93 5.79 23.80
C LEU A 51 1.67 6.25 23.06
N SER A 52 1.61 6.01 21.75
CA SER A 52 0.46 6.29 20.90
C SER A 52 0.04 4.99 20.18
N PRO A 53 -1.26 4.78 19.91
CA PRO A 53 -1.75 3.59 19.22
C PRO A 53 -1.51 3.66 17.70
N ILE A 54 -0.26 3.91 17.29
CA ILE A 54 0.16 4.17 15.90
C ILE A 54 -0.28 3.04 14.96
N GLY A 55 -0.12 1.78 15.39
CA GLY A 55 -0.54 0.62 14.59
C GLY A 55 -2.04 0.62 14.32
N LYS A 56 -2.87 0.91 15.33
CA LYS A 56 -4.34 0.96 15.17
C LYS A 56 -4.74 2.11 14.25
N ILE A 57 -4.15 3.29 14.47
CA ILE A 57 -4.34 4.47 13.63
C ILE A 57 -4.04 4.15 12.16
N TYR A 58 -2.90 3.50 11.90
CA TYR A 58 -2.48 3.16 10.56
C TYR A 58 -3.43 2.15 9.91
N ILE A 59 -3.82 1.09 10.64
CA ILE A 59 -4.77 0.07 10.15
C ILE A 59 -6.11 0.71 9.78
N VAL A 60 -6.67 1.55 10.64
CA VAL A 60 -7.94 2.26 10.36
C VAL A 60 -7.79 3.17 9.15
N SER A 61 -6.68 3.92 9.05
CA SER A 61 -6.40 4.78 7.90
C SER A 61 -6.32 3.99 6.60
N ALA A 62 -5.69 2.82 6.61
CA ALA A 62 -5.61 1.92 5.46
C ALA A 62 -7.00 1.39 5.05
N ILE A 63 -7.84 1.00 6.02
CA ILE A 63 -9.22 0.54 5.74
C ILE A 63 -10.04 1.66 5.08
N LEU A 64 -9.96 2.87 5.61
CA LEU A 64 -10.64 4.03 5.05
C LEU A 64 -10.08 4.43 3.68
N GLN A 65 -8.77 4.32 3.46
CA GLN A 65 -8.16 4.57 2.15
C GLN A 65 -8.66 3.56 1.10
N ASN A 66 -8.72 2.27 1.43
CA ASN A 66 -9.29 1.26 0.53
C ASN A 66 -10.77 1.55 0.23
N SER A 67 -11.51 2.07 1.20
CA SER A 67 -12.92 2.49 1.02
C SER A 67 -13.04 3.65 0.03
N LEU A 68 -12.14 4.64 0.12
CA LEU A 68 -12.05 5.73 -0.87
C LEU A 68 -11.68 5.19 -2.25
N ALA A 69 -10.79 4.21 -2.34
CA ALA A 69 -10.45 3.55 -3.59
C ALA A 69 -11.64 2.82 -4.20
N CYS A 70 -12.52 2.21 -3.40
CA CYS A 70 -13.77 1.59 -3.87
C CYS A 70 -14.72 2.62 -4.49
N LEU A 71 -14.76 3.85 -3.96
CA LEU A 71 -15.69 4.90 -4.40
C LEU A 71 -15.17 5.71 -5.59
N TYR A 72 -13.87 6.01 -5.62
CA TYR A 72 -13.27 6.96 -6.55
C TYR A 72 -12.17 6.34 -7.43
N GLY A 73 -11.85 5.07 -7.23
CA GLY A 73 -10.67 4.43 -7.83
C GLY A 73 -9.37 4.86 -7.16
N ASN A 74 -8.27 4.23 -7.55
CA ASN A 74 -6.93 4.65 -7.18
C ASN A 74 -5.90 4.25 -8.26
N ILE A 75 -4.70 4.82 -8.18
CA ILE A 75 -3.63 4.55 -9.14
C ILE A 75 -3.18 3.09 -9.15
N VAL A 76 -3.39 2.37 -8.04
CA VAL A 76 -3.00 0.97 -7.87
C VAL A 76 -3.91 0.08 -8.70
N SER A 77 -5.22 0.27 -8.58
CA SER A 77 -6.28 -0.40 -9.34
C SER A 77 -6.10 -0.19 -10.85
N GLU A 78 -5.76 1.04 -11.26
CA GLU A 78 -5.44 1.36 -12.65
C GLU A 78 -4.15 0.65 -13.13
N TYR A 79 -3.07 0.71 -12.36
CA TYR A 79 -1.79 0.11 -12.74
C TYR A 79 -1.83 -1.42 -12.85
N PHE A 80 -2.60 -2.09 -11.98
CA PHE A 80 -2.77 -3.55 -12.02
C PHE A 80 -3.94 -4.00 -12.89
N GLU A 81 -4.70 -3.07 -13.48
CA GLU A 81 -5.90 -3.35 -14.28
C GLU A 81 -6.94 -4.19 -13.49
N ILE A 82 -7.07 -3.92 -12.19
CA ILE A 82 -8.00 -4.63 -11.29
C ILE A 82 -9.15 -3.69 -10.95
N ASN A 83 -10.39 -4.11 -11.22
CA ASN A 83 -11.56 -3.35 -10.79
C ASN A 83 -11.68 -3.33 -9.27
N SER A 84 -11.87 -2.13 -8.71
CA SER A 84 -12.12 -1.99 -7.27
C SER A 84 -13.50 -2.58 -6.90
N PRO A 85 -13.63 -3.26 -5.76
CA PRO A 85 -14.93 -3.76 -5.31
C PRO A 85 -15.86 -2.60 -4.95
N THR A 86 -17.16 -2.89 -4.85
CA THR A 86 -18.10 -1.93 -4.26
C THR A 86 -17.79 -1.71 -2.78
N LEU A 87 -18.18 -0.56 -2.24
CA LEU A 87 -18.00 -0.25 -0.82
C LEU A 87 -18.68 -1.29 0.08
N GLU A 88 -19.86 -1.76 -0.33
CA GLU A 88 -20.60 -2.83 0.34
C GLU A 88 -19.79 -4.14 0.34
N ASN A 89 -19.30 -4.59 -0.81
CA ASN A 89 -18.49 -5.81 -0.90
C ASN A 89 -17.20 -5.70 -0.09
N TYR A 90 -16.61 -4.51 0.00
CA TYR A 90 -15.38 -4.29 0.78
C TYR A 90 -15.59 -4.45 2.29
N PHE A 91 -16.68 -3.89 2.84
CA PHE A 91 -16.95 -3.96 4.28
C PHE A 91 -17.74 -5.18 4.73
N TRP A 92 -18.56 -5.74 3.86
CA TRP A 92 -19.57 -6.72 4.26
C TRP A 92 -19.28 -8.16 3.81
N ARG A 93 -18.36 -8.40 2.85
CA ARG A 93 -18.06 -9.71 2.23
C ARG A 93 -18.93 -10.86 2.77
N ALA A 94 -20.09 -11.08 2.13
CA ALA A 94 -20.96 -12.21 2.43
C ALA A 94 -20.38 -13.56 1.94
N ASP A 95 -19.29 -13.52 1.16
CA ASP A 95 -18.72 -14.68 0.46
C ASP A 95 -17.37 -15.13 1.06
N ALA A 96 -17.31 -15.33 2.37
CA ALA A 96 -16.19 -15.99 3.06
C ALA A 96 -16.57 -17.41 3.51
#